data_AF-A0A0V0QKZ8-F1
#
_entry.id   AF-A0A0V0QKZ8-F1
#
_cell.length_a   1.000
_cell.length_b   1.000
_cell.length_c   1.000
_cell.angle_alpha   90.00
_cell.angle_beta   90.00
_cell.angle_gamma   90.00
#
_symmetry.space_group_name_H-M   'P 1'
#
loop_
_entity.id
_entity.type
_entity.pdbx_description
1 polymer ?
#
loop_
_entity_poly.entity_id
_entity_poly.type
_entity_poly.pdbx_seq_one_letter_code
_entity_poly.pdbx_strand_id
1 'polypeptide(L)'
;MSENKENKEENSQDQQQKYFQFEDEDEQGQDKDHAQAQNNQEQNAKIQKKTGFFGKMKQKVSNIKNQFQSKQNEKKQLKEQKTQELQYQNKSQQQQLNDISQNSKENSDNLFKNQEQQLEQQSYSYNEVIEIDVSADQNININKKNKSKFKDFKQYVSEKVSNSKQQLKQNFAVQKAKAIQKFKATSAYNKYKQKRRNFSIYLKSKQEEVVLKGLAVLKKKISKKIVDPHLYKPLQNFANDVFEENWVSIVEEVQFQFRLRQMEPYLEIEDQPQNCFTRFAAWFNYQLYPNDMGIGKKLRNWRYLLLQFISVIPYGVQSFYFFIYILCMDKKDEYQLTYFIVNFKKMQFITQGICLGIYGYIDFQMCVALATRSEEPLVYQQCLQNGPGANQNIKLMIITYLLNLIFVWVCCILLPFSKKKGLPKFKVLEDMKGKVITQELDDNENSQSSGMHLFFSKWIYGMLSFPFIIFNIPIFLNVLTRSRPTCYDKKGNCVPPKTDVMYFQPESNYDDEYDEQINDIFGVDDDLIDNQIEEINKENNIQKVPQSQDKKNNNQLLQV
;
A
#
# COMPACT_ATOMS: atom_id res chain seq x y z
N MET A 1 -101.55 4.90 12.48
CA MET A 1 -102.33 4.40 11.33
C MET A 1 -102.07 5.33 10.15
N SER A 2 -100.89 5.19 9.53
CA SER A 2 -100.45 5.87 8.29
C SER A 2 -98.98 5.53 8.06
N GLU A 3 -98.71 4.25 7.82
CA GLU A 3 -97.40 3.69 7.50
C GLU A 3 -97.67 2.61 6.44
N ASN A 4 -97.56 2.99 5.16
CA ASN A 4 -97.49 2.13 3.98
C ASN A 4 -97.87 2.95 2.73
N LYS A 5 -96.88 3.58 2.07
CA LYS A 5 -96.99 3.96 0.64
C LYS A 5 -95.72 4.47 -0.06
N GLU A 6 -94.51 4.13 0.38
CA GLU A 6 -93.27 4.63 -0.27
C GLU A 6 -92.22 3.54 -0.54
N ASN A 7 -92.64 2.35 -1.00
CA ASN A 7 -91.69 1.27 -1.37
C ASN A 7 -92.05 0.56 -2.68
N LYS A 8 -92.47 1.31 -3.71
CA LYS A 8 -92.90 0.70 -4.98
C LYS A 8 -92.41 1.34 -6.29
N GLU A 9 -91.38 2.18 -6.26
CA GLU A 9 -90.84 2.80 -7.49
C GLU A 9 -89.36 2.51 -7.81
N GLU A 10 -88.58 1.86 -6.93
CA GLU A 10 -87.16 1.57 -7.22
C GLU A 10 -86.88 0.27 -8.01
N ASN A 11 -87.89 -0.57 -8.28
CA ASN A 11 -87.65 -1.92 -8.83
C ASN A 11 -87.91 -2.06 -10.34
N SER A 12 -87.97 -0.95 -11.10
CA SER A 12 -88.26 -0.96 -12.54
C SER A 12 -87.13 -0.42 -13.44
N GLN A 13 -86.02 0.06 -12.89
CA GLN A 13 -84.88 0.56 -13.69
C GLN A 13 -83.76 -0.48 -13.89
N ASP A 14 -83.65 -1.50 -13.04
CA ASP A 14 -82.59 -2.53 -13.14
C ASP A 14 -82.85 -3.64 -14.19
N GLN A 15 -84.06 -3.73 -14.76
CA GLN A 15 -84.38 -4.75 -15.77
C GLN A 15 -84.13 -4.31 -17.22
N GLN A 16 -83.93 -3.01 -17.49
CA GLN A 16 -83.67 -2.52 -18.86
C GLN A 16 -82.18 -2.47 -19.25
N GLN A 17 -81.25 -2.52 -18.30
CA GLN A 17 -79.80 -2.55 -18.61
C GLN A 17 -79.25 -3.92 -19.00
N LYS A 18 -80.00 -5.01 -18.78
CA LYS A 18 -79.55 -6.38 -19.10
C LYS A 18 -79.82 -6.85 -20.53
N TYR A 19 -80.60 -6.11 -21.32
CA TYR A 19 -80.95 -6.48 -22.70
C TYR A 19 -80.08 -5.82 -23.78
N PHE A 20 -79.14 -4.94 -23.43
CA PHE A 20 -78.29 -4.22 -24.39
C PHE A 20 -76.86 -4.76 -24.54
N GLN A 21 -76.58 -5.97 -24.04
CA GLN A 21 -75.23 -6.54 -23.99
C GLN A 21 -75.05 -7.85 -24.80
N PHE A 22 -76.01 -8.21 -25.66
CA PHE A 22 -76.01 -9.52 -26.33
C PHE A 22 -76.03 -9.51 -27.87
N GLU A 23 -75.86 -8.36 -28.54
CA GLU A 23 -75.91 -8.28 -30.02
C GLU A 23 -74.57 -7.93 -30.72
N ASP A 24 -73.45 -7.81 -30.00
CA ASP A 24 -72.15 -7.39 -30.61
C ASP A 24 -71.11 -8.54 -30.81
N GLU A 25 -71.44 -9.81 -30.56
CA GLU A 25 -70.44 -10.89 -30.57
C GLU A 25 -70.30 -11.69 -31.89
N ASP A 26 -71.20 -11.55 -32.87
CA ASP A 26 -71.23 -12.47 -34.03
C ASP A 26 -70.59 -11.94 -35.35
N GLU A 27 -70.09 -10.70 -35.41
CA GLU A 27 -69.44 -10.14 -36.62
C GLU A 27 -67.89 -10.07 -36.57
N GLN A 28 -67.23 -10.54 -35.50
CA GLN A 28 -65.76 -10.50 -35.37
C GLN A 28 -65.02 -11.83 -35.70
N GLY A 29 -65.70 -12.78 -36.33
CA GLY A 29 -65.18 -14.13 -36.56
C GLY A 29 -64.30 -14.33 -37.80
N GLN A 30 -64.42 -13.49 -38.84
CA GLN A 30 -63.75 -13.75 -40.14
C GLN A 30 -62.47 -12.94 -40.41
N ASP A 31 -62.24 -11.83 -39.71
CA ASP A 31 -61.00 -11.02 -39.87
C ASP A 31 -59.83 -11.50 -39.00
N LYS A 32 -60.08 -12.34 -37.98
CA LYS A 32 -59.04 -12.84 -37.06
C LYS A 32 -58.14 -13.89 -37.73
N ASP A 33 -58.68 -14.69 -38.64
CA ASP A 33 -57.92 -15.77 -39.30
C ASP A 33 -56.93 -15.24 -40.36
N HIS A 34 -57.27 -14.12 -41.03
CA HIS A 34 -56.36 -13.46 -41.97
C HIS A 34 -55.20 -12.71 -41.28
N ALA A 35 -55.46 -12.09 -40.12
CA ALA A 35 -54.42 -11.42 -39.33
C ALA A 35 -53.42 -12.43 -38.71
N GLN A 36 -53.88 -13.61 -38.32
CA GLN A 36 -53.02 -14.64 -37.73
C GLN A 36 -52.07 -15.29 -38.77
N ALA A 37 -52.50 -15.42 -40.03
CA ALA A 37 -51.65 -15.90 -41.11
C ALA A 37 -50.51 -14.93 -41.48
N GLN A 38 -50.76 -13.61 -41.48
CA GLN A 38 -49.73 -12.60 -41.75
C GLN A 38 -48.70 -12.49 -40.63
N ASN A 39 -49.14 -12.60 -39.37
CA ASN A 39 -48.24 -12.53 -38.21
C ASN A 39 -47.28 -13.74 -38.16
N ASN A 40 -47.75 -14.92 -38.57
CA ASN A 40 -46.91 -16.12 -38.67
C ASN A 40 -45.85 -16.01 -39.79
N GLN A 41 -46.17 -15.38 -40.92
CA GLN A 41 -45.17 -15.14 -41.98
C GLN A 41 -44.10 -14.13 -41.54
N GLU A 42 -44.49 -13.06 -40.83
CA GLU A 42 -43.54 -12.07 -40.32
C GLU A 42 -42.64 -12.64 -39.21
N GLN A 43 -43.17 -13.49 -38.33
CA GLN A 43 -42.39 -14.19 -37.32
C GLN A 43 -41.37 -15.15 -37.95
N ASN A 44 -41.77 -15.92 -38.97
CA ASN A 44 -40.86 -16.82 -39.67
C ASN A 44 -39.75 -16.06 -40.41
N ALA A 45 -40.04 -14.91 -41.01
CA ALA A 45 -39.03 -14.04 -41.60
C ALA A 45 -38.06 -13.45 -40.56
N LYS A 46 -38.55 -13.11 -39.35
CA LYS A 46 -37.70 -12.66 -38.23
C LYS A 46 -36.81 -13.79 -37.69
N ILE A 47 -37.31 -15.04 -37.65
CA ILE A 47 -36.53 -16.20 -37.23
C ILE A 47 -35.42 -16.53 -38.24
N GLN A 48 -35.69 -16.49 -39.55
CA GLN A 48 -34.66 -16.72 -40.57
C GLN A 48 -33.56 -15.64 -40.59
N LYS A 49 -33.90 -14.37 -40.33
CA LYS A 49 -32.88 -13.31 -40.16
C LYS A 49 -32.01 -13.52 -38.92
N LYS A 50 -32.58 -14.06 -37.83
CA LYS A 50 -31.82 -14.39 -36.60
C LYS A 50 -30.86 -15.56 -36.82
N THR A 51 -31.25 -16.62 -37.52
CA THR A 51 -30.38 -17.79 -37.74
C THR A 51 -29.15 -17.48 -38.61
N GLY A 52 -29.30 -16.63 -39.63
CA GLY A 52 -28.17 -16.16 -40.45
C GLY A 52 -27.14 -15.31 -39.69
N PHE A 53 -27.59 -14.54 -38.69
CA PHE A 53 -26.69 -13.73 -37.85
C PHE A 53 -25.83 -14.60 -36.93
N PHE A 54 -26.40 -15.64 -36.32
CA PHE A 54 -25.65 -16.57 -35.46
C PHE A 54 -24.60 -17.38 -36.23
N GLY A 55 -24.86 -17.74 -37.49
CA GLY A 55 -23.87 -18.39 -38.36
C GLY A 55 -22.62 -17.53 -38.59
N LYS A 56 -22.82 -16.26 -38.96
CA LYS A 56 -21.71 -15.30 -39.14
C LYS A 56 -20.96 -15.03 -37.83
N MET A 57 -21.65 -15.01 -36.70
CA MET A 57 -21.02 -14.82 -35.39
C MET A 57 -20.17 -16.04 -34.99
N LYS A 58 -20.64 -17.27 -35.20
CA LYS A 58 -19.84 -18.50 -34.96
C LYS A 58 -18.57 -18.53 -35.81
N GLN A 59 -18.65 -18.13 -37.07
CA GLN A 59 -17.48 -18.07 -37.95
C GLN A 59 -16.46 -17.01 -37.49
N LYS A 60 -16.92 -15.82 -37.08
CA LYS A 60 -16.05 -14.79 -36.48
C LYS A 60 -15.39 -15.26 -35.18
N VAL A 61 -16.13 -15.92 -34.30
CA VAL A 61 -15.59 -16.47 -33.04
C VAL A 61 -14.53 -17.54 -33.32
N SER A 62 -14.75 -18.41 -34.31
CA SER A 62 -13.75 -19.42 -34.71
C SER A 62 -12.47 -18.77 -35.23
N ASN A 63 -12.58 -17.74 -36.07
CA ASN A 63 -11.41 -17.03 -36.59
C ASN A 63 -10.63 -16.30 -35.48
N ILE A 64 -11.33 -15.67 -34.53
CA ILE A 64 -10.70 -15.03 -33.37
C ILE A 64 -10.00 -16.06 -32.49
N LYS A 65 -10.61 -17.23 -32.27
CA LYS A 65 -10.00 -18.32 -31.48
C LYS A 65 -8.71 -18.82 -32.13
N ASN A 66 -8.70 -19.01 -33.44
CA ASN A 66 -7.51 -19.42 -34.18
C ASN A 66 -6.40 -18.35 -34.13
N GLN A 67 -6.76 -17.07 -34.26
CA GLN A 67 -5.81 -15.96 -34.14
C GLN A 67 -5.24 -15.81 -32.72
N PHE A 68 -6.05 -16.10 -31.69
CA PHE A 68 -5.57 -16.10 -30.31
C PHE A 68 -4.61 -17.25 -30.06
N GLN A 69 -4.93 -18.43 -30.59
CA GLN A 69 -4.09 -19.63 -30.46
C GLN A 69 -2.74 -19.46 -31.20
N SER A 70 -2.72 -18.83 -32.37
CA SER A 70 -1.46 -18.53 -33.08
C SER A 70 -0.58 -17.56 -32.28
N LYS A 71 -1.16 -16.49 -31.71
CA LYS A 71 -0.45 -15.54 -30.85
C LYS A 71 0.07 -16.19 -29.56
N GLN A 72 -0.65 -17.15 -28.99
CA GLN A 72 -0.16 -17.90 -27.82
C GLN A 72 1.05 -18.78 -28.16
N ASN A 73 1.03 -19.43 -29.32
CA ASN A 73 2.16 -20.25 -29.77
C ASN A 73 3.41 -19.40 -30.05
N GLU A 74 3.25 -18.23 -30.68
CA GLU A 74 4.34 -17.28 -30.91
C GLU A 74 4.95 -16.77 -29.60
N LYS A 75 4.10 -16.41 -28.62
CA LYS A 75 4.58 -16.03 -27.26
C LYS A 75 5.33 -17.17 -26.57
N LYS A 76 4.90 -18.41 -26.76
CA LYS A 76 5.58 -19.58 -26.18
C LYS A 76 6.96 -19.79 -26.80
N GLN A 77 7.06 -19.69 -28.13
CA GLN A 77 8.34 -19.78 -28.85
C GLN A 77 9.31 -18.66 -28.45
N LEU A 78 8.83 -17.42 -28.35
CA LEU A 78 9.66 -16.29 -27.92
C LEU A 78 10.18 -16.46 -26.48
N LYS A 79 9.37 -17.04 -25.59
CA LYS A 79 9.77 -17.34 -24.20
C LYS A 79 10.83 -18.43 -24.14
N GLU A 80 10.70 -19.48 -24.95
CA GLU A 80 11.69 -20.55 -25.06
C GLU A 80 13.02 -20.01 -25.61
N GLN A 81 12.99 -19.16 -26.64
CA GLN A 81 14.18 -18.52 -27.21
C GLN A 81 14.91 -17.62 -26.19
N LYS A 82 14.18 -16.75 -25.48
CA LYS A 82 14.78 -15.91 -24.41
C LYS A 82 15.37 -16.73 -23.27
N THR A 83 14.76 -17.88 -22.95
CA THR A 83 15.29 -18.77 -21.91
C THR A 83 16.61 -19.41 -22.34
N GLN A 84 16.73 -19.81 -23.61
CA GLN A 84 17.97 -20.35 -24.16
C GLN A 84 19.09 -19.29 -24.21
N GLU A 85 18.79 -18.07 -24.61
CA GLU A 85 19.76 -16.95 -24.59
C GLU A 85 20.27 -16.65 -23.18
N LEU A 86 19.38 -16.63 -22.18
CA LEU A 86 19.75 -16.40 -20.78
C LEU A 86 20.63 -17.54 -20.23
N GLN A 87 20.31 -18.79 -20.59
CA GLN A 87 21.15 -19.94 -20.22
C GLN A 87 22.55 -19.85 -20.82
N TYR A 88 22.66 -19.42 -22.08
CA TYR A 88 23.95 -19.22 -22.74
C TYR A 88 24.77 -18.11 -22.08
N GLN A 89 24.16 -16.96 -21.78
CA GLN A 89 24.81 -15.85 -21.08
C GLN A 89 25.30 -16.24 -19.69
N ASN A 90 24.49 -16.98 -18.92
CA ASN A 90 24.90 -17.45 -17.59
C ASN A 90 26.09 -18.42 -17.67
N LYS A 91 26.11 -19.32 -18.67
CA LYS A 91 27.24 -20.23 -18.90
C LYS A 91 28.53 -19.46 -19.21
N SER A 92 28.45 -18.45 -20.08
CA SER A 92 29.60 -17.60 -20.43
C SER A 92 30.11 -16.80 -19.22
N GLN A 93 29.22 -16.24 -18.39
CA GLN A 93 29.62 -15.53 -17.17
C GLN A 93 30.25 -16.46 -16.13
N GLN A 94 29.73 -17.67 -15.99
CA GLN A 94 30.28 -18.66 -15.07
C GLN A 94 31.68 -19.11 -15.49
N GLN A 95 31.92 -19.23 -16.79
CA GLN A 95 33.25 -19.53 -17.32
C GLN A 95 34.24 -18.39 -17.04
N GLN A 96 33.86 -17.13 -17.27
CA GLN A 96 34.68 -15.96 -16.91
C GLN A 96 34.98 -15.88 -15.40
N LEU A 97 34.02 -16.25 -14.54
CA LEU A 97 34.23 -16.28 -13.08
C LEU A 97 35.24 -17.36 -12.66
N ASN A 98 35.21 -18.52 -13.31
CA ASN A 98 36.16 -19.59 -13.06
C ASN A 98 37.58 -19.16 -13.46
N ASP A 99 37.75 -18.51 -14.61
CA ASP A 99 39.05 -18.00 -15.08
C ASP A 99 39.61 -16.93 -14.13
N ILE A 100 38.76 -16.01 -13.65
CA ILE A 100 39.16 -15.00 -12.66
C ILE A 100 39.55 -15.65 -11.33
N SER A 101 38.80 -16.68 -10.89
CA SER A 101 39.09 -17.38 -9.65
C SER A 101 40.43 -18.11 -9.71
N GLN A 102 40.75 -18.74 -10.85
CA GLN A 102 42.03 -19.42 -11.04
C GLN A 102 43.19 -18.42 -11.02
N ASN A 103 43.08 -17.30 -11.75
CA ASN A 103 44.09 -16.24 -11.75
C ASN A 103 44.25 -15.56 -10.37
N SER A 104 43.18 -15.45 -9.59
CA SER A 104 43.27 -14.88 -8.24
C SER A 104 43.97 -15.80 -7.24
N LYS A 105 43.80 -17.13 -7.38
CA LYS A 105 44.48 -18.12 -6.54
C LYS A 105 45.97 -18.12 -6.81
N GLU A 106 46.39 -18.15 -8.08
CA GLU A 106 47.80 -18.05 -8.45
C GLU A 106 48.46 -16.76 -7.94
N ASN A 107 47.78 -15.61 -8.05
CA ASN A 107 48.33 -14.36 -7.55
C ASN A 107 48.40 -14.29 -6.01
N SER A 108 47.42 -14.87 -5.31
CA SER A 108 47.41 -14.96 -3.84
C SER A 108 48.54 -15.86 -3.34
N ASP A 109 48.73 -17.02 -3.95
CA ASP A 109 49.74 -17.99 -3.56
C ASP A 109 51.16 -17.44 -3.82
N ASN A 110 51.35 -16.68 -4.90
CA ASN A 110 52.61 -15.99 -5.19
C ASN A 110 52.88 -14.83 -4.21
N LEU A 111 51.84 -14.11 -3.77
CA LEU A 111 51.98 -13.05 -2.78
C LEU A 111 52.35 -13.61 -1.40
N PHE A 112 51.69 -14.71 -0.97
CA PHE A 112 51.98 -15.38 0.29
C PHE A 112 53.41 -15.91 0.36
N LYS A 113 53.89 -16.58 -0.71
CA LYS A 113 55.27 -17.06 -0.80
C LYS A 113 56.30 -15.93 -0.69
N ASN A 114 56.04 -14.78 -1.33
CA ASN A 114 56.93 -13.63 -1.24
C ASN A 114 56.93 -13.00 0.17
N GLN A 115 55.79 -13.02 0.87
CA GLN A 115 55.69 -12.50 2.24
C GLN A 115 56.35 -13.44 3.26
N GLU A 116 56.22 -14.75 3.08
CA GLU A 116 56.84 -15.77 3.91
C GLU A 116 58.37 -15.74 3.80
N GLN A 117 58.91 -15.58 2.57
CA GLN A 117 60.35 -15.37 2.37
C GLN A 117 60.88 -14.08 3.02
N GLN A 118 60.10 -13.00 3.05
CA GLN A 118 60.48 -11.77 3.74
C GLN A 118 60.49 -11.92 5.27
N LEU A 119 59.53 -12.68 5.83
CA LEU A 119 59.46 -12.98 7.26
C LEU A 119 60.58 -13.90 7.72
N GLU A 120 60.94 -14.91 6.92
CA GLU A 120 62.10 -15.76 7.21
C GLU A 120 63.39 -14.93 7.25
N GLN A 121 63.63 -14.06 6.27
CA GLN A 121 64.81 -13.18 6.25
C GLN A 121 64.89 -12.24 7.46
N GLN A 122 63.75 -11.78 7.97
CA GLN A 122 63.70 -10.94 9.18
C GLN A 122 63.91 -11.74 10.47
N SER A 123 63.51 -13.01 10.51
CA SER A 123 63.71 -13.89 11.67
C SER A 123 65.19 -14.24 11.90
N TYR A 124 65.98 -14.41 10.83
CA TYR A 124 67.41 -14.69 10.95
C TYR A 124 68.21 -13.50 11.51
N SER A 125 67.79 -12.25 11.22
CA SER A 125 68.45 -11.07 11.79
C SER A 125 68.18 -10.86 13.29
N TYR A 126 67.16 -11.51 13.86
CA TYR A 126 66.77 -11.31 15.27
C TYR A 126 67.37 -12.37 16.21
N ASN A 127 67.72 -13.55 15.69
CA ASN A 127 68.35 -14.62 16.49
C ASN A 127 69.86 -14.42 16.67
N GLU A 128 70.52 -13.63 15.81
CA GLU A 128 71.96 -13.33 15.93
C GLU A 128 72.28 -12.29 17.04
N VAL A 129 71.27 -11.68 17.68
CA VAL A 129 71.44 -10.66 18.72
C VAL A 129 71.18 -11.20 20.14
N ILE A 130 70.74 -12.47 20.30
CA ILE A 130 70.36 -13.05 21.61
C ILE A 130 71.34 -14.14 22.10
N GLU A 131 72.49 -14.33 21.46
CA GLU A 131 73.61 -15.13 22.00
C GLU A 131 74.73 -14.23 22.55
N ILE A 132 74.44 -13.48 23.61
CA ILE A 132 75.50 -12.95 24.49
C ILE A 132 75.12 -13.22 25.96
N ASP A 133 75.91 -14.12 26.55
CA ASP A 133 76.15 -14.36 27.97
C ASP A 133 74.98 -14.75 28.89
N VAL A 134 74.69 -16.06 28.92
CA VAL A 134 74.20 -16.74 30.13
C VAL A 134 75.18 -17.85 30.51
N SER A 135 76.34 -17.48 31.02
CA SER A 135 77.19 -18.41 31.78
C SER A 135 78.01 -17.67 32.84
N ALA A 136 77.40 -17.42 34.00
CA ALA A 136 78.12 -16.95 35.18
C ALA A 136 77.35 -17.32 36.45
N ASP A 137 77.26 -18.62 36.72
CA ASP A 137 76.70 -19.17 37.95
C ASP A 137 77.84 -19.56 38.89
N GLN A 138 78.59 -18.58 39.40
CA GLN A 138 79.52 -18.79 40.52
C GLN A 138 79.59 -17.59 41.47
N ASN A 139 79.08 -17.84 42.69
CA ASN A 139 79.52 -17.29 43.97
C ASN A 139 80.14 -15.89 43.96
N ILE A 140 79.32 -14.85 44.11
CA ILE A 140 79.80 -13.59 44.67
C ILE A 140 78.83 -13.10 45.76
N ASN A 141 79.32 -13.14 46.99
CA ASN A 141 78.72 -12.54 48.17
C ASN A 141 78.86 -11.01 48.07
N ILE A 142 78.07 -10.38 47.17
CA ILE A 142 78.13 -8.95 46.92
C ILE A 142 77.29 -8.21 47.97
N ASN A 143 78.05 -7.57 48.85
CA ASN A 143 77.76 -6.37 49.63
C ASN A 143 76.40 -5.67 49.31
N LYS A 144 75.56 -5.51 50.35
CA LYS A 144 74.19 -4.95 50.31
C LYS A 144 74.07 -3.58 49.61
N LYS A 145 75.18 -2.85 49.41
CA LYS A 145 75.24 -1.52 48.78
C LYS A 145 75.09 -1.53 47.24
N ASN A 146 75.31 -2.66 46.57
CA ASN A 146 75.14 -2.77 45.11
C ASN A 146 73.74 -3.25 44.69
N LYS A 147 72.95 -3.80 45.63
CA LYS A 147 71.55 -4.23 45.36
C LYS A 147 70.61 -3.07 45.05
N SER A 148 70.82 -1.89 45.64
CA SER A 148 69.98 -0.71 45.35
C SER A 148 70.25 -0.17 43.93
N LYS A 149 71.52 -0.02 43.55
CA LYS A 149 71.89 0.42 42.19
C LYS A 149 71.41 -0.54 41.10
N PHE A 150 71.42 -1.85 41.36
CA PHE A 150 70.88 -2.83 40.42
C PHE A 150 69.35 -2.78 40.33
N LYS A 151 68.65 -2.44 41.43
CA LYS A 151 67.21 -2.23 41.43
C LYS A 151 66.82 -0.99 40.61
N ASP A 152 67.56 0.10 40.78
CA ASP A 152 67.34 1.35 40.03
C ASP A 152 67.62 1.14 38.53
N PHE A 153 68.70 0.41 38.19
CA PHE A 153 69.00 0.05 36.81
C PHE A 153 67.92 -0.86 36.19
N LYS A 154 67.45 -1.87 36.93
CA LYS A 154 66.37 -2.76 36.45
C LYS A 154 65.06 -1.99 36.22
N GLN A 155 64.75 -1.02 37.07
CA GLN A 155 63.57 -0.17 36.91
C GLN A 155 63.71 0.75 35.69
N TYR A 156 64.87 1.37 35.48
CA TYR A 156 65.16 2.18 34.30
C TYR A 156 65.08 1.37 32.99
N VAL A 157 65.65 0.16 32.96
CA VAL A 157 65.59 -0.73 31.79
C VAL A 157 64.15 -1.19 31.54
N SER A 158 63.42 -1.56 32.59
CA SER A 158 62.00 -1.93 32.48
C SER A 158 61.15 -0.81 31.88
N GLU A 159 61.37 0.43 32.32
CA GLU A 159 60.63 1.60 31.84
C GLU A 159 60.98 1.95 30.39
N LYS A 160 62.26 1.88 30.01
CA LYS A 160 62.70 2.05 28.62
C LYS A 160 62.09 0.97 27.71
N VAL A 161 62.08 -0.29 28.15
CA VAL A 161 61.49 -1.40 27.38
C VAL A 161 59.98 -1.26 27.25
N SER A 162 59.26 -0.83 28.30
CA SER A 162 57.81 -0.59 28.20
C SER A 162 57.47 0.55 27.26
N ASN A 163 58.23 1.66 27.32
CA ASN A 163 58.02 2.82 26.46
C ASN A 163 58.32 2.49 24.98
N SER A 164 59.39 1.73 24.70
CA SER A 164 59.69 1.25 23.34
C SER A 164 58.64 0.26 22.83
N LYS A 165 58.11 -0.63 23.68
CA LYS A 165 56.99 -1.52 23.29
C LYS A 165 55.72 -0.73 22.96
N GLN A 166 55.39 0.32 23.74
CA GLN A 166 54.24 1.18 23.47
C GLN A 166 54.41 1.97 22.16
N GLN A 167 55.58 2.56 21.93
CA GLN A 167 55.87 3.26 20.67
C GLN A 167 55.80 2.32 19.46
N LEU A 168 56.31 1.09 19.57
CA LEU A 168 56.17 0.08 18.52
C LEU A 168 54.70 -0.26 18.26
N LYS A 169 53.90 -0.51 19.31
CA LYS A 169 52.46 -0.77 19.17
C LYS A 169 51.73 0.39 18.48
N GLN A 170 52.03 1.63 18.85
CA GLN A 170 51.46 2.82 18.22
C GLN A 170 51.87 2.93 16.74
N ASN A 171 53.14 2.72 16.41
CA ASN A 171 53.61 2.76 15.03
C ASN A 171 52.99 1.66 14.16
N PHE A 172 52.85 0.44 14.69
CA PHE A 172 52.14 -0.65 14.00
C PHE A 172 50.66 -0.34 13.79
N ALA A 173 49.97 0.25 14.78
CA ALA A 173 48.58 0.68 14.63
C ALA A 173 48.43 1.74 13.53
N VAL A 174 49.29 2.76 13.53
CA VAL A 174 49.29 3.83 12.51
C VAL A 174 49.59 3.28 11.11
N GLN A 175 50.55 2.36 10.98
CA GLN A 175 50.85 1.73 9.68
C GLN A 175 49.69 0.85 9.20
N LYS A 176 49.06 0.07 10.09
CA LYS A 176 47.88 -0.74 9.78
C LYS A 176 46.71 0.14 9.33
N ALA A 177 46.43 1.24 10.03
CA ALA A 177 45.39 2.20 9.66
C ALA A 177 45.65 2.82 8.27
N LYS A 178 46.90 3.24 7.98
CA LYS A 178 47.28 3.77 6.65
C LYS A 178 47.13 2.73 5.54
N ALA A 179 47.48 1.47 5.79
CA ALA A 179 47.30 0.38 4.82
C ALA A 179 45.81 0.11 4.55
N ILE A 180 44.98 0.08 5.60
CA ILE A 180 43.52 -0.06 5.48
C ILE A 180 42.93 1.13 4.72
N GLN A 181 43.38 2.36 4.97
CA GLN A 181 42.89 3.54 4.27
C GLN A 181 43.27 3.53 2.78
N LYS A 182 44.51 3.15 2.45
CA LYS A 182 44.91 2.93 1.04
C LYS A 182 44.07 1.84 0.38
N PHE A 183 43.78 0.74 1.09
CA PHE A 183 42.93 -0.31 0.58
C PHE A 183 41.49 0.17 0.36
N LYS A 184 40.87 0.86 1.34
CA LYS A 184 39.53 1.49 1.25
C LYS A 184 39.47 2.50 0.09
N ALA A 185 40.55 3.23 -0.20
CA ALA A 185 40.67 4.17 -1.32
C ALA A 185 40.89 3.50 -2.69
N THR A 186 41.28 2.23 -2.71
CA THR A 186 41.57 1.52 -3.96
C THR A 186 40.27 1.10 -4.66
N SER A 187 40.22 1.20 -5.99
CA SER A 187 39.07 0.77 -6.81
C SER A 187 38.68 -0.70 -6.59
N ALA A 188 39.60 -1.54 -6.12
CA ALA A 188 39.38 -2.92 -5.72
C ALA A 188 38.41 -3.05 -4.53
N TYR A 189 38.52 -2.19 -3.50
CA TYR A 189 37.62 -2.21 -2.35
C TYR A 189 36.20 -1.80 -2.76
N ASN A 190 36.05 -0.78 -3.59
CA ASN A 190 34.75 -0.38 -4.12
C ASN A 190 34.12 -1.49 -4.98
N LYS A 191 34.91 -2.19 -5.81
CA LYS A 191 34.45 -3.38 -6.57
C LYS A 191 34.03 -4.52 -5.64
N TYR A 192 34.80 -4.79 -4.57
CA TYR A 192 34.46 -5.81 -3.57
C TYR A 192 33.17 -5.45 -2.81
N LYS A 193 33.06 -4.21 -2.32
CA LYS A 193 31.86 -3.69 -1.64
C LYS A 193 30.63 -3.76 -2.54
N GLN A 194 30.77 -3.43 -3.82
CA GLN A 194 29.69 -3.58 -4.81
C GLN A 194 29.32 -5.06 -5.03
N LYS A 195 30.30 -5.97 -5.13
CA LYS A 195 30.03 -7.42 -5.21
C LYS A 195 29.33 -7.96 -3.97
N ARG A 196 29.75 -7.56 -2.76
CA ARG A 196 29.10 -7.94 -1.48
C ARG A 196 27.65 -7.45 -1.43
N ARG A 197 27.38 -6.20 -1.85
CA ARG A 197 26.01 -5.67 -1.99
C ARG A 197 25.19 -6.48 -2.99
N ASN A 198 25.70 -6.73 -4.19
CA ASN A 198 25.00 -7.52 -5.20
C ASN A 198 24.71 -8.95 -4.72
N PHE A 199 25.64 -9.56 -3.99
CA PHE A 199 25.46 -10.89 -3.40
C PHE A 199 24.41 -10.90 -2.29
N SER A 200 24.40 -9.91 -1.41
CA SER A 200 23.34 -9.73 -0.39
C SER A 200 21.96 -9.57 -1.04
N ILE A 201 21.85 -8.73 -2.07
CA ILE A 201 20.62 -8.55 -2.85
C ILE A 201 20.18 -9.87 -3.50
N TYR A 202 21.12 -10.61 -4.09
CA TYR A 202 20.85 -11.93 -4.66
C TYR A 202 20.32 -12.92 -3.62
N LEU A 203 20.96 -13.03 -2.45
CA LEU A 203 20.51 -13.91 -1.36
C LEU A 203 19.10 -13.54 -0.89
N LYS A 204 18.83 -12.24 -0.66
CA LYS A 204 17.49 -11.76 -0.28
C LYS A 204 16.44 -12.10 -1.34
N SER A 205 16.75 -11.91 -2.63
CA SER A 205 15.84 -12.29 -3.72
C SER A 205 15.58 -13.80 -3.78
N LYS A 206 16.60 -14.63 -3.48
CA LYS A 206 16.44 -16.09 -3.43
C LYS A 206 15.57 -16.54 -2.27
N GLN A 207 15.70 -15.89 -1.12
CA GLN A 207 14.83 -16.15 0.02
C GLN A 207 13.37 -15.75 -0.29
N GLU A 208 13.13 -14.58 -0.92
CA GLU A 208 11.79 -14.20 -1.40
C GLU A 208 11.22 -15.26 -2.36
N GLU A 209 12.02 -15.77 -3.30
CA GLU A 209 11.59 -16.82 -4.23
C GLU A 209 11.16 -18.12 -3.50
N VAL A 210 11.89 -18.52 -2.46
CA VAL A 210 11.55 -19.70 -1.65
C VAL A 210 10.25 -19.46 -0.87
N VAL A 211 10.06 -18.28 -0.28
CA VAL A 211 8.82 -17.91 0.42
C VAL A 211 7.63 -17.93 -0.52
N LEU A 212 7.76 -17.37 -1.74
CA LEU A 212 6.68 -17.39 -2.74
C LEU A 212 6.33 -18.80 -3.21
N LYS A 213 7.33 -19.68 -3.40
CA LYS A 213 7.08 -21.11 -3.69
C LYS A 213 6.35 -21.79 -2.53
N GLY A 214 6.73 -21.49 -1.30
CA GLY A 214 6.06 -21.97 -0.09
C GLY A 214 4.61 -21.52 -0.02
N LEU A 215 4.34 -20.24 -0.28
CA LEU A 215 2.98 -19.67 -0.34
C LEU A 215 2.13 -20.34 -1.42
N ALA A 216 2.67 -20.62 -2.60
CA ALA A 216 1.94 -21.32 -3.66
C ALA A 216 1.49 -22.74 -3.24
N VAL A 217 2.31 -23.44 -2.45
CA VAL A 217 1.95 -24.75 -1.86
C VAL A 217 0.91 -24.57 -0.75
N LEU A 218 1.07 -23.55 0.10
CA LEU A 218 0.12 -23.22 1.16
C LEU A 218 -1.26 -22.86 0.61
N LYS A 219 -1.34 -22.13 -0.51
CA LYS A 219 -2.60 -21.81 -1.21
C LYS A 219 -3.50 -23.03 -1.36
N LYS A 220 -2.94 -24.11 -1.92
CA LYS A 220 -3.66 -25.36 -2.18
C LYS A 220 -4.11 -26.06 -0.89
N LYS A 221 -3.33 -25.94 0.19
CA LYS A 221 -3.68 -26.53 1.49
C LYS A 221 -4.75 -25.71 2.22
N ILE A 222 -4.64 -24.39 2.17
CA ILE A 222 -5.55 -23.45 2.83
C ILE A 222 -6.91 -23.43 2.13
N SER A 223 -6.96 -23.34 0.79
CA SER A 223 -8.20 -23.42 0.02
C SER A 223 -9.01 -24.69 0.38
N LYS A 224 -8.35 -25.85 0.47
CA LYS A 224 -8.99 -27.11 0.89
C LYS A 224 -9.50 -27.14 2.33
N LYS A 225 -8.92 -26.34 3.23
CA LYS A 225 -9.28 -26.31 4.65
C LYS A 225 -10.31 -25.25 5.00
N ILE A 226 -10.30 -24.11 4.29
CA ILE A 226 -11.26 -23.01 4.51
C ILE A 226 -12.65 -23.42 4.02
N VAL A 227 -12.72 -24.17 2.93
CA VAL A 227 -13.99 -24.64 2.39
C VAL A 227 -14.42 -25.88 3.15
N ASP A 228 -15.43 -25.72 4.00
CA ASP A 228 -16.07 -26.84 4.67
C ASP A 228 -16.73 -27.75 3.61
N PRO A 229 -16.32 -29.03 3.48
CA PRO A 229 -16.90 -29.95 2.51
C PRO A 229 -18.39 -30.22 2.73
N HIS A 230 -18.93 -29.92 3.92
CA HIS A 230 -20.35 -30.07 4.26
C HIS A 230 -21.19 -28.84 3.90
N LEU A 231 -20.58 -27.74 3.46
CA LEU A 231 -21.29 -26.52 3.10
C LEU A 231 -22.08 -26.71 1.78
N TYR A 232 -23.19 -25.98 1.59
CA TYR A 232 -23.94 -26.03 0.32
C TYR A 232 -23.07 -25.57 -0.87
N LYS A 233 -23.13 -26.26 -2.02
CA LYS A 233 -22.22 -26.06 -3.17
C LYS A 233 -22.07 -24.59 -3.62
N PRO A 234 -23.15 -23.81 -3.82
CA PRO A 234 -23.03 -22.37 -4.12
C PRO A 234 -22.24 -21.58 -3.08
N LEU A 235 -22.37 -21.91 -1.79
CA LEU A 235 -21.63 -21.23 -0.74
C LEU A 235 -20.15 -21.67 -0.71
N GLN A 236 -19.85 -22.93 -1.05
CA GLN A 236 -18.48 -23.39 -1.27
C GLN A 236 -17.81 -22.64 -2.43
N ASN A 237 -18.52 -22.46 -3.54
CA ASN A 237 -18.02 -21.70 -4.69
C ASN A 237 -17.77 -20.24 -4.29
N PHE A 238 -18.72 -19.61 -3.61
CA PHE A 238 -18.54 -18.24 -3.10
C PHE A 238 -17.34 -18.12 -2.15
N ALA A 239 -17.17 -19.04 -1.21
CA ALA A 239 -16.03 -19.04 -0.31
C ALA A 239 -14.69 -19.22 -1.06
N ASN A 240 -14.66 -20.08 -2.07
CA ASN A 240 -13.50 -20.23 -2.95
C ASN A 240 -13.22 -18.96 -3.76
N ASP A 241 -14.23 -18.33 -4.34
CA ASP A 241 -14.08 -17.12 -5.14
C ASP A 241 -13.53 -15.97 -4.28
N VAL A 242 -14.10 -15.77 -3.08
CA VAL A 242 -13.62 -14.80 -2.10
C VAL A 242 -12.18 -15.11 -1.67
N PHE A 243 -11.84 -16.39 -1.45
CA PHE A 243 -10.48 -16.78 -1.10
C PHE A 243 -9.49 -16.51 -2.25
N GLU A 244 -9.83 -16.89 -3.47
CA GLU A 244 -9.00 -16.71 -4.67
C GLU A 244 -8.77 -15.22 -4.98
N GLU A 245 -9.81 -14.40 -4.87
CA GLU A 245 -9.74 -12.95 -5.05
C GLU A 245 -8.83 -12.28 -4.01
N ASN A 246 -8.95 -12.69 -2.74
CA ASN A 246 -8.13 -12.16 -1.64
C ASN A 246 -6.72 -12.77 -1.57
N TRP A 247 -6.46 -13.90 -2.25
CA TRP A 247 -5.18 -14.59 -2.17
C TRP A 247 -4.00 -13.71 -2.62
N VAL A 248 -4.21 -12.90 -3.67
CA VAL A 248 -3.20 -11.96 -4.16
C VAL A 248 -2.80 -10.98 -3.05
N SER A 249 -3.78 -10.40 -2.36
CA SER A 249 -3.54 -9.49 -1.24
C SER A 249 -2.85 -10.18 -0.05
N ILE A 250 -3.20 -11.43 0.25
CA ILE A 250 -2.50 -12.21 1.30
C ILE A 250 -1.03 -12.43 0.92
N VAL A 251 -0.73 -12.77 -0.34
CA VAL A 251 0.66 -12.96 -0.80
C VAL A 251 1.44 -11.66 -0.73
N GLU A 252 0.85 -10.55 -1.20
CA GLU A 252 1.45 -9.22 -1.11
C GLU A 252 1.72 -8.84 0.36
N GLU A 253 0.79 -9.12 1.26
CA GLU A 253 0.96 -8.86 2.70
C GLU A 253 2.09 -9.69 3.31
N VAL A 254 2.13 -11.00 3.05
CA VAL A 254 3.20 -11.85 3.57
C VAL A 254 4.56 -11.43 3.00
N GLN A 255 4.62 -11.12 1.71
CA GLN A 255 5.85 -10.63 1.08
C GLN A 255 6.28 -9.30 1.67
N PHE A 256 5.33 -8.41 1.95
CA PHE A 256 5.58 -7.14 2.62
C PHE A 256 6.13 -7.35 4.03
N GLN A 257 5.47 -8.16 4.87
CA GLN A 257 5.94 -8.49 6.23
C GLN A 257 7.33 -9.14 6.21
N PHE A 258 7.59 -10.00 5.24
CA PHE A 258 8.90 -10.61 5.05
C PHE A 258 9.97 -9.54 4.75
N ARG A 259 9.68 -8.61 3.85
CA ARG A 259 10.60 -7.50 3.51
C ARG A 259 10.87 -6.58 4.69
N LEU A 260 9.85 -6.29 5.50
CA LEU A 260 10.02 -5.48 6.71
C LEU A 260 11.04 -6.06 7.68
N ARG A 261 11.14 -7.39 7.77
CA ARG A 261 12.16 -8.05 8.61
C ARG A 261 13.56 -8.02 8.01
N GLN A 262 13.68 -7.86 6.70
CA GLN A 262 14.95 -7.98 5.98
C GLN A 262 15.57 -6.64 5.57
N MET A 263 14.76 -5.60 5.50
CA MET A 263 15.13 -4.34 4.90
C MET A 263 14.48 -3.21 5.68
N GLU A 264 15.26 -2.16 5.94
CA GLU A 264 14.73 -0.93 6.51
C GLU A 264 13.76 -0.26 5.51
N PRO A 265 12.49 -0.11 5.88
CA PRO A 265 11.55 0.65 5.08
C PRO A 265 11.89 2.13 5.16
N TYR A 266 11.74 2.86 4.06
CA TYR A 266 11.67 4.31 4.09
C TYR A 266 10.32 4.78 3.55
N LEU A 267 9.83 5.86 4.15
CA LEU A 267 8.61 6.52 3.69
C LEU A 267 9.00 7.69 2.80
N GLU A 268 8.60 7.62 1.53
CA GLU A 268 8.71 8.77 0.64
C GLU A 268 7.55 9.72 0.93
N ILE A 269 7.83 10.81 1.66
CA ILE A 269 6.86 11.86 1.95
C ILE A 269 7.02 12.93 0.86
N GLU A 270 6.02 13.03 -0.02
CA GLU A 270 5.92 14.14 -0.97
C GLU A 270 5.47 15.38 -0.19
N ASP A 271 6.41 16.29 0.11
CA ASP A 271 6.08 17.54 0.79
C ASP A 271 5.16 18.40 -0.08
N GLN A 272 4.01 18.79 0.46
CA GLN A 272 3.09 19.68 -0.25
C GLN A 272 3.55 21.14 -0.16
N PRO A 273 3.43 21.93 -1.25
CA PRO A 273 3.75 23.34 -1.22
C PRO A 273 2.87 24.09 -0.22
N GLN A 274 3.49 24.96 0.58
CA GLN A 274 2.79 25.72 1.61
C GLN A 274 2.27 27.05 1.06
N ASN A 275 0.96 27.08 0.82
CA ASN A 275 0.15 28.25 0.49
C ASN A 275 -0.91 28.43 1.58
N CYS A 276 -1.58 29.58 1.63
CA CYS A 276 -2.65 29.82 2.63
C CYS A 276 -3.75 28.74 2.59
N PHE A 277 -4.18 28.35 1.38
CA PHE A 277 -5.16 27.29 1.20
C PHE A 277 -4.65 25.92 1.67
N THR A 278 -3.40 25.55 1.36
CA THR A 278 -2.85 24.26 1.78
C THR A 278 -2.59 24.22 3.28
N ARG A 279 -2.34 25.35 3.94
CA ARG A 279 -2.30 25.46 5.40
C ARG A 279 -3.67 25.23 6.04
N PHE A 280 -4.73 25.79 5.46
CA PHE A 280 -6.10 25.52 5.91
C PHE A 280 -6.47 24.05 5.67
N ALA A 281 -6.19 23.52 4.49
CA ALA A 281 -6.42 22.13 4.15
C ALA A 281 -5.66 21.18 5.09
N ALA A 282 -4.38 21.47 5.38
CA ALA A 282 -3.57 20.73 6.34
C ALA A 282 -4.20 20.73 7.74
N TRP A 283 -4.63 21.90 8.23
CA TRP A 283 -5.32 22.00 9.51
C TRP A 283 -6.61 21.20 9.53
N PHE A 284 -7.44 21.35 8.50
CA PHE A 284 -8.74 20.68 8.37
C PHE A 284 -8.58 19.15 8.32
N ASN A 285 -7.71 18.67 7.44
CA ASN A 285 -7.41 17.25 7.28
C ASN A 285 -6.79 16.65 8.54
N TYR A 286 -5.90 17.39 9.24
CA TYR A 286 -5.33 16.96 10.50
C TYR A 286 -6.37 16.89 11.63
N GLN A 287 -7.37 17.78 11.66
CA GLN A 287 -8.46 17.65 12.64
C GLN A 287 -9.31 16.40 12.38
N LEU A 288 -9.55 16.04 11.11
CA LEU A 288 -10.36 14.87 10.75
C LEU A 288 -9.61 13.54 10.90
N TYR A 289 -8.38 13.46 10.40
CA TYR A 289 -7.57 12.23 10.39
C TYR A 289 -6.14 12.50 10.86
N PRO A 290 -5.94 12.83 12.15
CA PRO A 290 -4.60 13.02 12.69
C PRO A 290 -3.86 11.68 12.73
N ASN A 291 -2.58 11.70 12.33
CA ASN A 291 -1.69 10.53 12.36
C ASN A 291 -1.26 10.10 13.78
N ASP A 292 -1.38 10.99 14.76
CA ASP A 292 -0.83 10.85 16.12
C ASP A 292 -1.88 10.82 17.22
N MET A 293 -3.18 10.78 16.88
CA MET A 293 -4.26 10.71 17.87
C MET A 293 -5.10 9.45 17.69
N GLY A 294 -5.17 8.65 18.75
CA GLY A 294 -6.15 7.57 18.86
C GLY A 294 -7.59 8.08 19.01
N ILE A 295 -8.56 7.18 18.87
CA ILE A 295 -10.01 7.49 18.86
C ILE A 295 -10.43 8.28 20.12
N GLY A 296 -9.99 7.86 21.30
CA GLY A 296 -10.33 8.56 22.55
C GLY A 296 -9.80 10.00 22.60
N LYS A 297 -8.59 10.24 22.08
CA LYS A 297 -8.01 11.59 22.00
C LYS A 297 -8.72 12.46 20.95
N LYS A 298 -9.21 11.86 19.85
CA LYS A 298 -10.04 12.55 18.85
C LYS A 298 -11.37 13.03 19.47
N LEU A 299 -12.07 12.15 20.18
CA LEU A 299 -13.36 12.49 20.82
C LEU A 299 -13.23 13.57 21.90
N ARG A 300 -12.09 13.67 22.58
CA ARG A 300 -11.83 14.75 23.55
C ARG A 300 -11.50 16.10 22.91
N ASN A 301 -11.13 16.13 21.63
CA ASN A 301 -10.79 17.36 20.93
C ASN A 301 -12.07 18.08 20.45
N TRP A 302 -12.36 19.25 21.03
CA TRP A 302 -13.56 20.03 20.71
C TRP A 302 -13.64 20.43 19.23
N ARG A 303 -12.50 20.66 18.57
CA ARG A 303 -12.47 21.03 17.14
C ARG A 303 -12.96 19.89 16.26
N TYR A 304 -12.56 18.67 16.59
CA TYR A 304 -13.04 17.47 15.91
C TYR A 304 -14.55 17.32 16.11
N LEU A 305 -15.03 17.42 17.35
CA LEU A 305 -16.46 17.35 17.66
C LEU A 305 -17.27 18.41 16.92
N LEU A 306 -16.78 19.66 16.85
CA LEU A 306 -17.42 20.73 16.09
C LEU A 306 -17.56 20.36 14.61
N LEU A 307 -16.50 19.87 13.97
CA LEU A 307 -16.54 19.45 12.57
C LEU A 307 -17.50 18.28 12.36
N GLN A 308 -17.53 17.31 13.28
CA GLN A 308 -18.50 16.22 13.24
C GLN A 308 -19.94 16.72 13.39
N PHE A 309 -20.19 17.68 14.30
CA PHE A 309 -21.51 18.27 14.48
C PHE A 309 -21.98 18.98 13.21
N ILE A 310 -21.11 19.80 12.59
CA ILE A 310 -21.40 20.48 11.31
C ILE A 310 -21.75 19.46 10.22
N SER A 311 -21.07 18.31 10.19
CA SER A 311 -21.33 17.27 9.19
C SER A 311 -22.71 16.60 9.32
N VAL A 312 -23.32 16.67 10.51
CA VAL A 312 -24.63 16.05 10.82
C VAL A 312 -25.80 16.99 10.49
N ILE A 313 -25.56 18.31 10.40
CA ILE A 313 -26.62 19.31 10.17
C ILE A 313 -27.23 19.13 8.76
N PRO A 314 -28.55 18.93 8.65
CA PRO A 314 -29.24 18.79 7.37
C PRO A 314 -29.35 20.14 6.61
N TYR A 315 -30.18 20.22 5.58
CA TYR A 315 -30.47 21.45 4.82
C TYR A 315 -29.30 22.03 4.01
N GLY A 316 -28.40 21.18 3.52
CA GLY A 316 -27.32 21.58 2.60
C GLY A 316 -26.02 21.97 3.30
N VAL A 317 -26.03 22.21 4.61
CA VAL A 317 -24.81 22.41 5.41
C VAL A 317 -23.90 21.18 5.29
N GLN A 318 -24.48 19.97 5.38
CA GLN A 318 -23.77 18.73 5.10
C GLN A 318 -23.11 18.69 3.72
N SER A 319 -23.83 19.08 2.66
CA SER A 319 -23.28 19.10 1.30
C SER A 319 -22.12 20.10 1.17
N PHE A 320 -22.24 21.26 1.82
CA PHE A 320 -21.17 22.25 1.87
C PHE A 320 -19.94 21.76 2.66
N TYR A 321 -20.15 21.05 3.77
CA TYR A 321 -19.08 20.41 4.53
C TYR A 321 -18.29 19.42 3.67
N PHE A 322 -19.00 18.53 2.94
CA PHE A 322 -18.34 17.57 2.06
C PHE A 322 -17.69 18.19 0.84
N PHE A 323 -18.22 19.32 0.36
CA PHE A 323 -17.56 20.14 -0.65
C PHE A 323 -16.20 20.65 -0.16
N ILE A 324 -16.15 21.26 1.02
CA ILE A 324 -14.90 21.71 1.65
C ILE A 324 -13.95 20.52 1.85
N TYR A 325 -14.48 19.37 2.26
CA TYR A 325 -13.67 18.17 2.44
C TYR A 325 -13.03 17.69 1.13
N ILE A 326 -13.77 17.59 0.01
CA ILE A 326 -13.18 17.27 -1.31
C ILE A 326 -12.13 18.29 -1.74
N LEU A 327 -12.37 19.58 -1.45
CA LEU A 327 -11.42 20.63 -1.78
C LEU A 327 -10.10 20.48 -1.01
N CYS A 328 -10.18 20.12 0.28
CA CYS A 328 -9.02 19.99 1.16
C CYS A 328 -8.29 18.64 1.04
N MET A 329 -8.98 17.55 0.71
CA MET A 329 -8.36 16.21 0.72
C MET A 329 -7.36 16.00 -0.42
N ASP A 330 -6.41 15.09 -0.20
CA ASP A 330 -5.46 14.68 -1.22
C ASP A 330 -6.14 13.75 -2.24
N LYS A 331 -6.42 14.30 -3.43
CA LYS A 331 -7.06 13.58 -4.54
C LYS A 331 -6.13 12.58 -5.23
N LYS A 332 -4.83 12.63 -4.94
CA LYS A 332 -3.86 11.67 -5.49
C LYS A 332 -3.80 10.38 -4.66
N ASP A 333 -4.40 10.34 -3.47
CA ASP A 333 -4.35 9.17 -2.59
C ASP A 333 -5.62 8.30 -2.72
N GLU A 334 -5.44 7.06 -3.15
CA GLU A 334 -6.51 6.07 -3.36
C GLU A 334 -7.31 5.80 -2.07
N TYR A 335 -6.59 5.67 -0.93
CA TYR A 335 -7.24 5.40 0.35
C TYR A 335 -8.14 6.56 0.77
N GLN A 336 -7.66 7.80 0.65
CA GLN A 336 -8.43 8.98 1.03
C GLN A 336 -9.69 9.16 0.17
N LEU A 337 -9.60 8.92 -1.14
CA LEU A 337 -10.75 8.93 -2.04
C LEU A 337 -11.78 7.87 -1.66
N THR A 338 -11.34 6.64 -1.42
CA THR A 338 -12.26 5.54 -1.09
C THR A 338 -12.87 5.74 0.30
N TYR A 339 -12.05 6.14 1.27
CA TYR A 339 -12.50 6.48 2.61
C TYR A 339 -13.50 7.63 2.60
N PHE A 340 -13.28 8.66 1.77
CA PHE A 340 -14.23 9.74 1.55
C PHE A 340 -15.57 9.20 1.06
N ILE A 341 -15.60 8.34 0.03
CA ILE A 341 -16.84 7.77 -0.53
C ILE A 341 -17.61 6.98 0.53
N VAL A 342 -16.91 6.10 1.27
CA VAL A 342 -17.52 5.28 2.33
C VAL A 342 -18.05 6.15 3.45
N ASN A 343 -17.25 7.10 3.94
CA ASN A 343 -17.66 7.98 5.04
C ASN A 343 -18.80 8.93 4.63
N PHE A 344 -18.78 9.41 3.39
CA PHE A 344 -19.86 10.20 2.81
C PHE A 344 -21.17 9.42 2.78
N LYS A 345 -21.16 8.19 2.27
CA LYS A 345 -22.33 7.29 2.24
C LYS A 345 -22.86 6.97 3.63
N LYS A 346 -21.96 6.69 4.57
CA LYS A 346 -22.30 6.47 5.98
C LYS A 346 -23.03 7.69 6.56
N MET A 347 -22.47 8.88 6.37
CA MET A 347 -23.10 10.11 6.88
C MET A 347 -24.43 10.39 6.20
N GLN A 348 -24.57 10.11 4.90
CA GLN A 348 -25.86 10.22 4.21
C GLN A 348 -26.92 9.28 4.81
N PHE A 349 -26.56 8.05 5.15
CA PHE A 349 -27.48 7.13 5.81
C PHE A 349 -27.90 7.65 7.20
N ILE A 350 -26.95 8.10 8.00
CA ILE A 350 -27.25 8.60 9.36
C ILE A 350 -28.12 9.86 9.29
N THR A 351 -27.72 10.87 8.51
CA THR A 351 -28.42 12.15 8.48
C THR A 351 -29.71 12.10 7.67
N GLN A 352 -29.67 11.54 6.45
CA GLN A 352 -30.82 11.54 5.53
C GLN A 352 -31.74 10.33 5.70
N GLY A 353 -31.21 9.21 6.17
CA GLY A 353 -32.02 8.04 6.53
C GLY A 353 -32.60 8.18 7.93
N ILE A 354 -31.74 8.08 8.95
CA ILE A 354 -32.19 7.99 10.35
C ILE A 354 -32.73 9.34 10.86
N CYS A 355 -31.91 10.40 10.86
CA CYS A 355 -32.30 11.65 11.49
C CYS A 355 -33.51 12.31 10.81
N LEU A 356 -33.49 12.39 9.47
CA LEU A 356 -34.61 12.92 8.68
C LEU A 356 -35.86 12.03 8.77
N GLY A 357 -35.71 10.71 8.87
CA GLY A 357 -36.82 9.78 9.11
C GLY A 357 -37.49 9.99 10.46
N ILE A 358 -36.70 10.12 11.54
CA ILE A 358 -37.21 10.43 12.88
C ILE A 358 -37.90 11.80 12.89
N TYR A 359 -37.28 12.82 12.29
CA TYR A 359 -37.87 14.16 12.21
C TYR A 359 -39.21 14.15 11.47
N GLY A 360 -39.27 13.52 10.29
CA GLY A 360 -40.51 13.41 9.51
C GLY A 360 -41.59 12.61 10.24
N TYR A 361 -41.22 11.58 11.00
CA TYR A 361 -42.16 10.84 11.85
C TYR A 361 -42.72 11.69 12.98
N ILE A 362 -41.88 12.44 13.70
CA ILE A 362 -42.32 13.34 14.78
C ILE A 362 -43.25 14.41 14.20
N ASP A 363 -42.87 15.02 13.09
CA ASP A 363 -43.65 16.06 12.41
C ASP A 363 -45.02 15.53 11.96
N PHE A 364 -45.04 14.34 11.35
CA PHE A 364 -46.28 13.63 11.00
C PHE A 364 -47.17 13.37 12.22
N GLN A 365 -46.60 12.83 13.30
CA GLN A 365 -47.35 12.54 14.53
C GLN A 365 -47.90 13.81 15.17
N MET A 366 -47.14 14.90 15.19
CA MET A 366 -47.61 16.19 15.68
C MET A 366 -48.77 16.71 14.82
N CYS A 367 -48.69 16.58 13.49
CA CYS A 367 -49.75 16.95 12.55
C CYS A 367 -51.05 16.17 12.82
N VAL A 368 -50.95 14.83 12.92
CA VAL A 368 -52.11 13.94 13.13
C VAL A 368 -52.71 14.11 14.52
N ALA A 369 -51.87 14.21 15.56
CA ALA A 369 -52.32 14.38 16.94
C ALA A 369 -53.05 15.72 17.15
N LEU A 370 -52.57 16.79 16.52
CA LEU A 370 -53.22 18.11 16.56
C LEU A 370 -54.52 18.11 15.77
N ALA A 371 -54.55 17.49 14.58
CA ALA A 371 -55.76 17.37 13.77
C ALA A 371 -56.88 16.61 14.48
N THR A 372 -56.55 15.63 15.32
CA THR A 372 -57.54 14.83 16.04
C THR A 372 -58.16 15.58 17.23
N ARG A 373 -57.43 16.54 17.82
CA ARG A 373 -57.89 17.26 19.03
C ARG A 373 -58.61 18.57 18.75
N SER A 374 -58.42 19.15 17.57
CA SER A 374 -58.97 20.45 17.21
C SER A 374 -60.17 20.27 16.29
N GLU A 375 -61.35 20.70 16.73
CA GLU A 375 -62.53 20.84 15.85
C GLU A 375 -62.39 22.01 14.87
N GLU A 376 -61.43 22.92 15.09
CA GLU A 376 -61.25 24.07 14.22
C GLU A 376 -60.65 23.68 12.84
N PRO A 377 -61.31 24.04 11.73
CA PRO A 377 -60.85 23.68 10.38
C PRO A 377 -59.51 24.33 10.00
N LEU A 378 -59.11 25.39 10.70
CA LEU A 378 -57.85 26.10 10.46
C LEU A 378 -56.62 25.23 10.79
N VAL A 379 -56.68 24.43 11.86
CA VAL A 379 -55.56 23.55 12.27
C VAL A 379 -55.33 22.46 11.24
N TYR A 380 -56.41 21.92 10.66
CA TYR A 380 -56.31 20.93 9.59
C TYR A 380 -55.67 21.52 8.32
N GLN A 381 -56.05 22.74 7.91
CA GLN A 381 -55.41 23.42 6.77
C GLN A 381 -53.94 23.73 7.04
N GLN A 382 -53.57 24.13 8.26
CA GLN A 382 -52.16 24.31 8.63
C GLN A 382 -51.39 22.99 8.57
N CYS A 383 -51.97 21.87 8.98
CA CYS A 383 -51.35 20.55 8.83
C CYS A 383 -51.17 20.16 7.35
N LEU A 384 -52.13 20.48 6.48
CA LEU A 384 -51.99 20.26 5.03
C LEU A 384 -50.91 21.13 4.38
N GLN A 385 -50.77 22.39 4.80
CA GLN A 385 -49.80 23.33 4.24
C GLN A 385 -48.40 23.21 4.85
N ASN A 386 -48.32 22.84 6.13
CA ASN A 386 -47.06 22.74 6.89
C ASN A 386 -46.64 21.30 7.17
N GLY A 387 -47.40 20.32 6.70
CA GLY A 387 -47.10 18.92 6.90
C GLY A 387 -45.72 18.52 6.34
N PRO A 388 -45.22 17.34 6.74
CA PRO A 388 -43.87 16.91 6.40
C PRO A 388 -43.66 16.93 4.89
N GLY A 389 -42.75 17.81 4.44
CA GLY A 389 -42.38 17.98 3.03
C GLY A 389 -43.06 19.14 2.30
N ALA A 390 -44.11 19.77 2.85
CA ALA A 390 -44.85 20.84 2.18
C ALA A 390 -44.11 22.19 2.20
N ASN A 391 -43.45 22.54 3.31
CA ASN A 391 -42.71 23.81 3.47
C ASN A 391 -41.23 23.76 3.10
N GLN A 392 -40.75 22.64 2.56
CA GLN A 392 -39.33 22.53 2.25
C GLN A 392 -39.05 23.17 0.90
N ASN A 393 -37.96 23.95 0.83
CA ASN A 393 -37.44 24.47 -0.43
C ASN A 393 -37.00 23.30 -1.34
N ILE A 394 -37.94 22.70 -2.08
CA ILE A 394 -37.74 21.53 -2.93
C ILE A 394 -36.55 21.76 -3.88
N LYS A 395 -36.43 22.99 -4.41
CA LYS A 395 -35.30 23.40 -5.26
C LYS A 395 -33.94 23.20 -4.57
N LEU A 396 -33.80 23.64 -3.32
CA LEU A 396 -32.55 23.48 -2.56
C LEU A 396 -32.27 22.01 -2.24
N MET A 397 -33.31 21.21 -1.98
CA MET A 397 -33.16 19.77 -1.76
C MET A 397 -32.72 19.00 -3.01
N ILE A 398 -33.25 19.36 -4.18
CA ILE A 398 -32.84 18.77 -5.45
C ILE A 398 -31.39 19.15 -5.75
N ILE A 399 -31.03 20.43 -5.62
CA ILE A 399 -29.66 20.91 -5.86
C ILE A 399 -28.66 20.21 -4.94
N THR A 400 -28.94 20.16 -3.63
CA THR A 400 -28.04 19.50 -2.66
C THR A 400 -27.93 17.99 -2.91
N TYR A 401 -29.01 17.33 -3.34
CA TYR A 401 -28.97 15.93 -3.74
C TYR A 401 -28.12 15.69 -5.00
N LEU A 402 -28.29 16.52 -6.03
CA LEU A 402 -27.48 16.44 -7.25
C LEU A 402 -26.01 16.71 -6.96
N LEU A 403 -25.72 17.71 -6.12
CA LEU A 403 -24.36 18.03 -5.69
C LEU A 403 -23.71 16.84 -4.97
N ASN A 404 -24.45 16.20 -4.06
CA ASN A 404 -24.02 14.99 -3.37
C ASN A 404 -23.75 13.82 -4.34
N LEU A 405 -24.57 13.67 -5.37
CA LEU A 405 -24.37 12.66 -6.41
C LEU A 405 -23.10 12.94 -7.22
N ILE A 406 -22.90 14.21 -7.63
CA ILE A 406 -21.72 14.66 -8.37
C ILE A 406 -20.44 14.39 -7.58
N PHE A 407 -20.41 14.63 -6.27
CA PHE A 407 -19.24 14.37 -5.43
C PHE A 407 -18.78 12.91 -5.49
N VAL A 408 -19.71 11.96 -5.41
CA VAL A 408 -19.37 10.53 -5.49
C VAL A 408 -18.81 10.19 -6.86
N TRP A 409 -19.46 10.66 -7.94
CA TRP A 409 -19.00 10.40 -9.30
C TRP A 409 -17.63 11.02 -9.59
N VAL A 410 -17.38 12.25 -9.12
CA VAL A 410 -16.07 12.90 -9.24
C VAL A 410 -15.00 12.07 -8.52
N CYS A 411 -15.26 11.59 -7.31
CA CYS A 411 -14.32 10.71 -6.61
C CYS A 411 -14.12 9.39 -7.36
N CYS A 412 -15.18 8.76 -7.89
CA CYS A 412 -15.06 7.53 -8.69
C CYS A 412 -14.23 7.73 -9.95
N ILE A 413 -14.38 8.87 -10.64
CA ILE A 413 -13.58 9.22 -11.83
C ILE A 413 -12.11 9.47 -11.44
N LEU A 414 -11.85 9.99 -10.24
CA LEU A 414 -10.49 10.24 -9.74
C LEU A 414 -9.77 8.98 -9.26
N LEU A 415 -10.49 7.91 -8.86
CA LEU A 415 -9.90 6.65 -8.41
C LEU A 415 -8.85 6.05 -9.37
N PRO A 416 -9.10 5.88 -10.69
CA PRO A 416 -8.10 5.32 -11.61
C PRO A 416 -6.86 6.21 -11.78
N PHE A 417 -6.95 7.51 -11.47
CA PHE A 417 -5.82 8.44 -11.52
C PHE A 417 -5.06 8.54 -10.20
N SER A 418 -5.58 7.91 -9.14
CA SER A 418 -4.99 7.96 -7.81
C SER A 418 -3.83 6.96 -7.68
N LYS A 419 -2.90 7.27 -6.79
CA LYS A 419 -1.74 6.45 -6.46
C LYS A 419 -1.94 5.83 -5.07
N LYS A 420 -1.47 4.61 -4.90
CA LYS A 420 -1.40 3.96 -3.58
C LYS A 420 -0.32 4.64 -2.74
N LYS A 421 -0.71 5.50 -1.80
CA LYS A 421 0.20 6.08 -0.81
C LYS A 421 0.21 5.23 0.47
N GLY A 422 1.14 5.54 1.38
CA GLY A 422 1.24 4.90 2.69
C GLY A 422 1.96 3.55 2.72
N LEU A 423 2.26 2.94 1.57
CA LEU A 423 3.13 1.77 1.53
C LEU A 423 4.60 2.22 1.69
N PRO A 424 5.34 1.71 2.69
CA PRO A 424 6.76 1.98 2.76
C PRO A 424 7.46 1.36 1.57
N LYS A 425 8.46 2.08 1.07
CA LYS A 425 9.31 1.65 -0.03
C LYS A 425 10.59 1.04 0.51
N PHE A 426 11.22 0.20 -0.29
CA PHE A 426 12.49 -0.46 0.04
C PHE A 426 13.52 -0.12 -1.03
N LYS A 427 14.65 0.51 -0.67
CA LYS A 427 15.61 1.08 -1.65
C LYS A 427 16.15 0.00 -2.58
N VAL A 428 16.38 -1.18 -2.00
CA VAL A 428 16.89 -2.37 -2.67
C VAL A 428 15.99 -2.82 -3.85
N LEU A 429 14.67 -2.65 -3.74
CA LEU A 429 13.76 -3.01 -4.83
C LEU A 429 13.77 -2.00 -5.97
N GLU A 430 13.96 -0.72 -5.68
CA GLU A 430 14.08 0.30 -6.72
C GLU A 430 15.35 0.07 -7.56
N ASP A 431 16.46 -0.28 -6.91
CA ASP A 431 17.71 -0.67 -7.59
C ASP A 431 17.55 -1.92 -8.47
N MET A 432 16.72 -2.88 -8.05
CA MET A 432 16.42 -4.08 -8.83
C MET A 432 15.46 -3.80 -10.00
N LYS A 433 14.42 -2.98 -9.79
CA LYS A 433 13.46 -2.59 -10.84
C LYS A 433 14.12 -1.81 -11.97
N GLY A 434 15.18 -1.04 -11.69
CA GLY A 434 15.96 -0.36 -12.72
C GLY A 434 16.68 -1.30 -13.70
N LYS A 435 16.83 -2.60 -13.37
CA LYS A 435 17.47 -3.62 -14.23
C LYS A 435 16.51 -4.66 -14.79
N VAL A 436 15.38 -4.89 -14.13
CA VAL A 436 14.37 -5.84 -14.60
C VAL A 436 13.27 -5.04 -15.27
N ILE A 437 13.36 -4.94 -16.60
CA ILE A 437 12.31 -4.43 -17.48
C ILE A 437 10.96 -4.96 -16.97
N THR A 438 10.14 -4.06 -16.46
CA THR A 438 8.77 -4.32 -16.07
C THR A 438 8.01 -4.80 -17.30
N GLN A 439 7.73 -6.09 -17.38
CA GLN A 439 6.59 -6.58 -18.16
C GLN A 439 5.35 -6.16 -17.39
N GLU A 440 4.70 -5.11 -17.88
CA GLU A 440 3.33 -4.75 -17.52
C GLU A 440 2.43 -5.97 -17.76
N LEU A 441 1.78 -6.41 -16.70
CA LEU A 441 0.58 -7.22 -16.80
C LEU A 441 -0.57 -6.23 -16.99
N ASP A 442 -1.03 -6.12 -18.24
CA ASP A 442 -2.26 -5.43 -18.59
C ASP A 442 -3.45 -6.21 -18.03
N ASP A 443 -4.01 -5.71 -16.92
CA ASP A 443 -5.33 -6.11 -16.46
C ASP A 443 -6.37 -5.25 -17.18
N ASN A 444 -7.12 -5.89 -18.07
CA ASN A 444 -8.13 -5.28 -18.93
C ASN A 444 -9.51 -5.68 -18.39
N GLU A 445 -10.17 -4.80 -17.64
CA GLU A 445 -11.49 -5.05 -17.05
C GLU A 445 -12.54 -4.06 -17.59
N ASN A 446 -13.46 -4.60 -18.39
CA ASN A 446 -14.64 -3.91 -18.91
C ASN A 446 -15.79 -4.00 -17.90
N SER A 447 -16.46 -2.89 -17.58
CA SER A 447 -17.83 -2.95 -17.06
C SER A 447 -18.66 -1.73 -17.50
N GLN A 448 -19.87 -2.02 -17.98
CA GLN A 448 -20.81 -1.11 -18.63
C GLN A 448 -22.19 -1.26 -17.97
N SER A 449 -22.91 -0.13 -17.84
CA SER A 449 -24.38 0.04 -18.01
C SER A 449 -25.22 0.49 -16.80
N SER A 450 -25.62 1.77 -16.89
CA SER A 450 -26.97 2.38 -16.92
C SER A 450 -28.03 2.12 -15.84
N GLY A 451 -28.57 3.23 -15.31
CA GLY A 451 -29.60 3.31 -14.27
C GLY A 451 -31.04 3.51 -14.74
N MET A 452 -31.97 3.61 -13.77
CA MET A 452 -33.21 4.42 -13.72
C MET A 452 -33.95 4.08 -12.42
N HIS A 453 -34.37 5.04 -11.57
CA HIS A 453 -35.49 4.99 -10.57
C HIS A 453 -35.40 6.11 -9.50
N LEU A 454 -35.46 7.39 -9.90
CA LEU A 454 -34.86 8.51 -9.14
C LEU A 454 -35.63 9.15 -7.96
N PHE A 455 -36.76 8.61 -7.48
CA PHE A 455 -37.45 9.19 -6.32
C PHE A 455 -37.60 8.22 -5.14
N PHE A 456 -38.04 6.98 -5.39
CA PHE A 456 -37.84 5.87 -4.45
C PHE A 456 -36.34 5.59 -4.26
N SER A 457 -35.48 5.95 -5.22
CA SER A 457 -34.04 5.88 -5.02
C SER A 457 -33.55 6.72 -3.87
N LYS A 458 -34.15 7.82 -3.38
CA LYS A 458 -33.42 8.57 -2.33
C LYS A 458 -33.46 7.85 -0.97
N TRP A 459 -34.63 7.30 -0.61
CA TRP A 459 -34.79 6.46 0.57
C TRP A 459 -34.21 5.06 0.35
N ILE A 460 -34.44 4.44 -0.81
CA ILE A 460 -33.78 3.18 -1.19
C ILE A 460 -32.27 3.35 -1.35
N TYR A 461 -31.72 4.49 -1.78
CA TYR A 461 -30.27 4.76 -1.84
C TYR A 461 -29.69 5.01 -0.46
N GLY A 462 -30.45 5.66 0.43
CA GLY A 462 -30.14 5.69 1.85
C GLY A 462 -30.07 4.28 2.41
N MET A 463 -31.11 3.46 2.24
CA MET A 463 -31.15 2.08 2.73
C MET A 463 -30.22 1.12 1.96
N LEU A 464 -29.91 1.34 0.69
CA LEU A 464 -28.87 0.67 -0.11
C LEU A 464 -27.47 1.19 0.27
N SER A 465 -27.38 2.27 1.04
CA SER A 465 -26.15 2.64 1.72
C SER A 465 -25.96 1.85 3.02
N PHE A 466 -26.95 1.07 3.48
CA PHE A 466 -26.81 0.19 4.65
C PHE A 466 -25.68 -0.84 4.52
N PRO A 467 -25.47 -1.52 3.38
CA PRO A 467 -24.25 -2.30 3.13
C PRO A 467 -22.95 -1.54 3.41
N PHE A 468 -22.92 -0.22 3.19
CA PHE A 468 -21.74 0.61 3.48
C PHE A 468 -21.48 0.82 4.97
N ILE A 469 -22.47 0.56 5.83
CA ILE A 469 -22.26 0.52 7.29
C ILE A 469 -21.47 -0.73 7.66
N ILE A 470 -21.69 -1.86 6.98
CA ILE A 470 -20.89 -3.08 7.19
C ILE A 470 -19.42 -2.80 6.85
N PHE A 471 -19.18 -2.01 5.80
CA PHE A 471 -17.84 -1.53 5.43
C PHE A 471 -17.18 -0.58 6.43
N ASN A 472 -17.90 -0.14 7.46
CA ASN A 472 -17.31 0.62 8.56
C ASN A 472 -16.57 -0.29 9.56
N ILE A 473 -16.78 -1.60 9.50
CA ILE A 473 -15.95 -2.55 10.24
C ILE A 473 -14.57 -2.56 9.56
N PRO A 474 -13.46 -2.27 10.28
CA PRO A 474 -12.12 -2.13 9.69
C PRO A 474 -11.70 -3.30 8.81
N ILE A 475 -12.18 -4.51 9.12
CA ILE A 475 -11.91 -5.73 8.36
C ILE A 475 -12.39 -5.61 6.92
N PHE A 476 -13.64 -5.17 6.69
CA PHE A 476 -14.17 -5.08 5.33
C PHE A 476 -13.67 -3.85 4.57
N LEU A 477 -13.32 -2.78 5.29
CA LEU A 477 -12.68 -1.63 4.66
C LEU A 477 -11.36 -2.05 4.01
N ASN A 478 -10.53 -2.84 4.71
CA ASN A 478 -9.27 -3.37 4.17
C ASN A 478 -9.47 -4.31 2.97
N VAL A 479 -10.63 -4.97 2.86
CA VAL A 479 -10.96 -5.82 1.70
C VAL A 479 -11.34 -4.96 0.50
N LEU A 480 -12.14 -3.91 0.72
CA LEU A 480 -12.53 -2.98 -0.35
C LEU A 480 -11.38 -2.10 -0.84
N THR A 481 -10.61 -1.56 0.10
CA THR A 481 -9.44 -0.75 -0.20
C THR A 481 -8.22 -1.64 -0.14
N ARG A 482 -7.71 -2.06 -1.30
CA ARG A 482 -6.37 -2.66 -1.39
C ARG A 482 -5.26 -1.69 -0.94
N SER A 483 -5.60 -0.41 -0.75
CA SER A 483 -4.72 0.63 -0.22
C SER A 483 -4.66 0.63 1.32
N ARG A 484 -3.46 0.89 1.85
CA ARG A 484 -3.23 1.00 3.30
C ARG A 484 -3.86 2.27 3.85
N PRO A 485 -4.28 2.26 5.14
CA PRO A 485 -4.80 3.46 5.76
C PRO A 485 -3.74 4.57 5.78
N THR A 486 -4.14 5.76 5.35
CA THR A 486 -3.34 6.98 5.45
C THR A 486 -4.01 7.99 6.36
N CYS A 487 -3.21 8.86 6.98
CA CYS A 487 -3.61 9.95 7.86
C CYS A 487 -2.80 11.20 7.50
N TYR A 488 -3.09 12.31 8.16
CA TYR A 488 -2.40 13.56 7.95
C TYR A 488 -1.49 13.89 9.12
N ASP A 489 -0.29 14.39 8.82
CA ASP A 489 0.55 15.06 9.80
C ASP A 489 0.11 16.54 9.99
N LYS A 490 0.77 17.26 10.89
CA LYS A 490 0.48 18.69 11.13
C LYS A 490 0.81 19.60 9.94
N LYS A 491 1.59 19.12 8.97
CA LYS A 491 1.94 19.83 7.74
C LYS A 491 0.95 19.56 6.61
N GLY A 492 0.05 18.60 6.79
CA GLY A 492 -0.91 18.17 5.76
C GLY A 492 -0.36 17.11 4.81
N ASN A 493 0.79 16.52 5.13
CA ASN A 493 1.35 15.42 4.35
C ASN A 493 0.59 14.13 4.68
N CYS A 494 0.24 13.35 3.65
CA CYS A 494 -0.35 12.03 3.80
C CYS A 494 0.72 11.04 4.28
N VAL A 495 0.53 10.49 5.48
CA VAL A 495 1.46 9.57 6.14
C VAL A 495 0.71 8.40 6.76
N PRO A 496 1.33 7.23 6.95
CA PRO A 496 0.73 6.12 7.68
C PRO A 496 0.36 6.53 9.11
N PRO A 497 -0.73 5.98 9.69
CA PRO A 497 -1.07 6.19 11.09
C PRO A 497 0.03 5.61 12.00
N LYS A 498 0.41 6.33 13.05
CA LYS A 498 1.48 5.89 13.97
C LYS A 498 1.17 4.57 14.69
N THR A 499 -0.10 4.22 14.85
CA THR A 499 -0.52 2.96 15.47
C THR A 499 -0.06 1.75 14.66
N ASP A 500 -0.01 1.89 13.33
CA ASP A 500 0.45 0.81 12.45
C ASP A 500 1.98 0.75 12.40
N VAL A 501 2.65 1.88 12.69
CA VAL A 501 4.12 2.00 12.75
C VAL A 501 4.69 1.40 14.04
N MET A 502 3.88 1.06 15.05
CA MET A 502 4.41 0.39 16.25
C MET A 502 5.01 -1.01 15.96
N TYR A 503 4.78 -1.57 14.78
CA TYR A 503 5.46 -2.79 14.31
C TYR A 503 6.83 -2.53 13.66
N PHE A 504 7.28 -1.27 13.58
CA PHE A 504 8.38 -0.84 12.70
C PHE A 504 9.57 -0.21 13.41
N GLN A 505 9.67 -0.29 14.74
CA GLN A 505 10.97 -0.08 15.35
C GLN A 505 11.68 -1.44 15.32
N PRO A 506 12.56 -1.72 14.32
CA PRO A 506 13.56 -2.74 14.57
C PRO A 506 14.22 -2.31 15.87
N GLU A 507 14.29 -3.21 16.84
CA GLU A 507 15.24 -3.04 17.94
C GLU A 507 16.56 -2.73 17.26
N SER A 508 17.00 -1.48 17.33
CA SER A 508 18.04 -0.90 16.49
C SER A 508 19.43 -1.37 16.91
N ASN A 509 19.53 -2.64 17.28
CA ASN A 509 20.69 -3.30 17.85
C ASN A 509 21.09 -4.56 17.07
N TYR A 510 20.30 -4.96 16.06
CA TYR A 510 20.57 -6.18 15.29
C TYR A 510 21.61 -6.00 14.18
N ASP A 511 21.72 -4.80 13.60
CA ASP A 511 22.74 -4.55 12.56
C ASP A 511 24.13 -4.39 13.18
N ASP A 512 24.22 -3.81 14.38
CA ASP A 512 25.48 -3.71 15.14
C ASP A 512 25.98 -5.10 15.57
N GLU A 513 25.10 -6.01 16.01
CA GLU A 513 25.49 -7.36 16.46
C GLU A 513 25.95 -8.27 15.30
N TYR A 514 25.36 -8.12 14.10
CA TYR A 514 25.79 -8.90 12.92
C TYR A 514 27.09 -8.38 12.32
N ASP A 515 27.30 -7.06 12.29
CA ASP A 515 28.57 -6.48 11.88
C ASP A 515 29.65 -6.73 12.95
N GLU A 516 29.34 -6.78 14.26
CA GLU A 516 30.23 -7.26 15.33
C GLU A 516 30.65 -8.72 15.10
N GLN A 517 29.71 -9.65 14.86
CA GLN A 517 30.05 -11.06 14.64
C GLN A 517 30.90 -11.26 13.38
N ILE A 518 30.67 -10.49 12.33
CA ILE A 518 31.49 -10.53 11.12
C ILE A 518 32.87 -9.90 11.40
N ASN A 519 32.92 -8.80 12.15
CA ASN A 519 34.16 -8.16 12.57
C ASN A 519 34.98 -9.06 13.50
N ASP A 520 34.35 -9.88 14.32
CA ASP A 520 34.97 -10.94 15.13
C ASP A 520 35.55 -12.07 14.26
N ILE A 521 34.81 -12.49 13.22
CA ILE A 521 35.28 -13.52 12.28
C ILE A 521 36.49 -13.02 11.46
N PHE A 522 36.52 -11.74 11.09
CA PHE A 522 37.61 -11.17 10.28
C PHE A 522 38.68 -10.43 11.11
N GLY A 523 38.49 -10.26 12.42
CA GLY A 523 39.38 -9.51 13.31
C GLY A 523 39.55 -8.03 12.94
N VAL A 524 38.54 -7.43 12.31
CA VAL A 524 38.56 -6.02 11.83
C VAL A 524 37.48 -5.25 12.57
N ASP A 525 37.86 -4.63 13.68
CA ASP A 525 37.01 -3.73 14.44
C ASP A 525 36.95 -2.37 13.72
N ASP A 526 35.93 -2.15 12.88
CA ASP A 526 35.78 -0.96 12.04
C ASP A 526 35.64 0.33 12.88
N ASP A 527 35.05 0.25 14.08
CA ASP A 527 34.90 1.39 15.00
C ASP A 527 36.22 1.79 15.65
N LEU A 528 37.06 0.81 16.02
CA LEU A 528 38.42 1.08 16.50
C LEU A 528 39.26 1.77 15.42
N ILE A 529 39.07 1.37 14.16
CA ILE A 529 39.77 1.96 13.02
C ILE A 529 39.30 3.39 12.77
N ASP A 530 38.00 3.64 12.79
CA ASP A 530 37.44 4.98 12.55
C ASP A 530 37.81 5.97 13.68
N ASN A 531 37.83 5.51 14.93
CA ASN A 531 38.33 6.30 16.07
C ASN A 531 39.83 6.60 15.97
N GLN A 532 40.66 5.61 15.60
CA GLN A 532 42.10 5.84 15.37
C GLN A 532 42.35 6.80 14.20
N ILE A 533 41.52 6.76 13.16
CA ILE A 533 41.59 7.72 12.04
C ILE A 533 41.24 9.13 12.50
N GLU A 534 40.23 9.29 13.36
CA GLU A 534 39.85 10.60 13.89
C GLU A 534 40.94 11.21 14.79
N GLU A 535 41.60 10.40 15.62
CA GLU A 535 42.77 10.82 16.41
C GLU A 535 43.98 11.17 15.53
N ILE A 536 44.32 10.35 14.53
CA ILE A 536 45.42 10.63 13.59
C ILE A 536 45.16 11.93 12.82
N ASN A 537 43.91 12.22 12.45
CA ASN A 537 43.55 13.46 11.76
C ASN A 537 43.63 14.68 12.69
N LYS A 538 43.30 14.53 13.98
CA LYS A 538 43.50 15.57 15.00
C LYS A 538 44.98 15.85 15.26
N GLU A 539 45.81 14.81 15.36
CA GLU A 539 47.25 14.95 15.64
C GLU A 539 48.05 15.52 14.47
N ASN A 540 47.71 15.15 13.22
CA ASN A 540 48.45 15.63 12.05
C ASN A 540 48.05 17.05 11.61
N ASN A 541 47.12 17.71 12.32
CA ASN A 541 46.65 19.06 12.01
C ASN A 541 46.29 19.23 10.52
N ILE A 542 45.81 18.15 9.89
CA ILE A 542 45.39 18.15 8.50
C ILE A 542 44.08 18.93 8.50
N GLN A 543 44.17 20.23 8.24
CA GLN A 543 43.00 21.05 7.93
C GLN A 543 42.17 20.28 6.91
N LYS A 544 40.92 19.96 7.29
CA LYS A 544 39.93 19.42 6.35
C LYS A 544 39.98 20.27 5.09
N VAL A 545 40.51 19.71 4.00
CA VAL A 545 40.43 20.34 2.69
C VAL A 545 38.94 20.63 2.47
N PRO A 546 38.54 21.89 2.27
CA PRO A 546 37.14 22.21 2.09
C PRO A 546 36.63 21.42 0.89
N GLN A 547 35.67 20.52 1.14
CA GLN A 547 34.91 19.89 0.07
C GLN A 547 34.32 21.02 -0.78
N SER A 548 34.72 21.06 -2.04
CA SER A 548 34.32 22.07 -3.00
C SER A 548 32.81 22.22 -3.03
N GLN A 549 32.37 23.46 -2.83
CA GLN A 549 31.00 23.93 -3.02
C GLN A 549 30.66 23.99 -4.52
N ASP A 550 30.68 22.86 -5.24
CA ASP A 550 30.26 22.81 -6.64
C ASP A 550 29.02 21.92 -6.83
N LYS A 551 27.89 22.32 -6.22
CA LYS A 551 26.53 21.88 -6.62
C LYS A 551 25.45 22.91 -6.25
N LYS A 552 25.60 24.19 -6.66
CA LYS A 552 24.50 25.17 -6.56
C LYS A 552 24.14 25.98 -7.81
N ASN A 553 24.84 25.85 -8.94
CA ASN A 553 24.52 26.63 -10.15
C ASN A 553 24.19 25.76 -11.37
N ASN A 554 23.04 25.08 -11.35
CA ASN A 554 22.41 24.55 -12.57
C ASN A 554 20.88 24.54 -12.42
N ASN A 555 20.27 25.72 -12.22
CA ASN A 555 18.82 25.92 -12.34
C ASN A 555 18.42 27.38 -12.64
N GLN A 556 19.23 28.12 -13.41
CA GLN A 556 18.92 29.51 -13.78
C GLN A 556 19.11 29.83 -15.27
N LEU A 557 18.93 28.85 -16.17
CA LEU A 557 18.89 29.11 -17.61
C LEU A 557 17.70 28.40 -18.26
N LEU A 558 16.50 28.95 -18.03
CA LEU A 558 15.31 28.77 -18.88
C LEU A 558 14.23 29.79 -18.46
N GLN A 559 14.54 31.06 -18.70
CA GLN A 559 13.55 32.11 -18.96
C GLN A 559 14.13 33.06 -20.01
N VAL A 560 13.82 32.76 -21.27
CA VAL A 560 13.51 33.73 -22.33
C VAL A 560 12.22 33.23 -22.98
#